data_AF-A0A401Z149-F1
#
_entry.id   AF-A0A401Z149-F1
#
_cell.length_a   1.000
_cell.length_b   1.000
_cell.length_c   1.000
_cell.angle_alpha   90.00
_cell.angle_beta   90.00
_cell.angle_gamma   90.00
#
_symmetry.space_group_name_H-M   'P 1'
#
loop_
_entity.id
_entity.type
_entity.pdbx_description
1 polymer ?
#
loop_
_entity_poly.entity_id
_entity_poly.type
_entity_poly.pdbx_seq_one_letter_code
_entity_poly.pdbx_strand_id
1 'polypeptide(L)'
;MGTWGSGNFDSDPAHEHLTMIVDRLVDEVAEVMAADDPVQLEPDEYWGVAIPCNLELVCALYDAGYVADRMPAAEVVEGWKQTFVGVWERTIDGLGPSEEWKRERRAILVATFDRMARACTEAAR
;
A
#
# COMPACT_ATOMS: atom_id res chain seq x y z
N MET A 1 32.83 -3.55 6.84
CA MET A 1 32.45 -4.98 6.87
C MET A 1 30.98 -5.02 7.20
N GLY A 2 30.18 -5.72 6.40
CA GLY A 2 28.74 -5.80 6.63
C GLY A 2 28.35 -6.79 7.73
N THR A 3 27.10 -6.73 8.17
CA THR A 3 26.52 -7.64 9.17
C THR A 3 26.27 -9.02 8.57
N TRP A 4 26.60 -10.08 9.32
CA TRP A 4 26.36 -11.48 8.95
C TRP A 4 25.79 -12.25 10.15
N GLY A 5 24.51 -12.02 10.46
CA GLY A 5 23.76 -12.82 11.42
C GLY A 5 23.22 -14.11 10.82
N SER A 6 22.69 -14.99 11.67
CA SER A 6 22.22 -16.32 11.28
C SER A 6 20.75 -16.37 10.84
N GLY A 7 19.96 -15.33 11.11
CA GLY A 7 18.57 -15.23 10.66
C GLY A 7 18.44 -14.75 9.21
N ASN A 8 17.28 -14.98 8.61
CA ASN A 8 17.01 -14.69 7.20
C ASN A 8 17.14 -13.20 6.83
N PHE A 9 17.00 -12.30 7.81
CA PHE A 9 17.08 -10.86 7.62
C PHE A 9 18.28 -10.23 8.36
N ASP A 10 19.12 -11.05 9.03
CA ASP A 10 20.16 -10.55 9.93
C ASP A 10 21.49 -10.25 9.20
N SER A 11 21.46 -10.15 7.86
CA SER A 11 22.63 -9.82 7.05
C SER A 11 22.36 -8.63 6.15
N ASP A 12 23.37 -7.81 5.91
CA ASP A 12 23.21 -6.61 5.07
C ASP A 12 22.69 -6.96 3.66
N PRO A 13 23.19 -8.01 2.96
CA PRO A 13 22.63 -8.38 1.66
C PRO A 13 21.16 -8.80 1.71
N ALA A 14 20.71 -9.42 2.81
CA ALA A 14 19.31 -9.76 2.99
C ALA A 14 18.45 -8.52 3.23
N HIS A 15 18.95 -7.55 4.00
CA HIS A 15 18.29 -6.25 4.18
C HIS A 15 18.22 -5.48 2.86
N GLU A 16 19.30 -5.42 2.08
CA GLU A 16 19.30 -4.79 0.75
C GLU A 16 18.26 -5.44 -0.18
N HIS A 17 18.17 -6.78 -0.17
CA HIS A 17 17.17 -7.50 -0.94
C HIS A 17 15.74 -7.15 -0.52
N LEU A 18 15.47 -7.13 0.78
CA LEU A 18 14.17 -6.75 1.31
C LEU A 18 13.81 -5.29 0.95
N THR A 19 14.77 -4.36 1.07
CA THR A 19 14.59 -2.96 0.68
C THR A 19 14.16 -2.85 -0.77
N MET A 20 14.80 -3.57 -1.70
CA MET A 20 14.41 -3.56 -3.11
C MET A 20 12.97 -4.07 -3.34
N ILE A 21 12.52 -5.06 -2.57
CA ILE A 21 11.14 -5.57 -2.67
C ILE A 21 10.15 -4.50 -2.23
N VAL A 22 10.43 -3.84 -1.11
CA VAL A 22 9.53 -2.84 -0.50
C VAL A 22 9.48 -1.57 -1.33
N ASP A 23 10.63 -1.11 -1.82
CA ASP A 23 10.72 0.01 -2.76
C ASP A 23 9.84 -0.26 -3.98
N ARG A 24 9.96 -1.44 -4.61
CA ARG A 24 9.12 -1.80 -5.75
C ARG A 24 7.63 -1.73 -5.43
N LEU A 25 7.19 -2.25 -4.27
CA LEU A 25 5.77 -2.22 -3.88
C LEU A 25 5.25 -0.79 -3.71
N VAL A 26 6.05 0.10 -3.13
CA VAL A 26 5.69 1.51 -2.89
C VAL A 26 5.77 2.32 -4.18
N ASP A 27 6.81 2.12 -4.99
CA ASP A 27 7.02 2.80 -6.27
C ASP A 27 5.92 2.47 -7.27
N GLU A 28 5.50 1.20 -7.36
CA GLU A 28 4.35 0.80 -8.20
C GLU A 28 3.06 1.55 -7.79
N VAL A 29 2.81 1.69 -6.48
CA VAL A 29 1.66 2.47 -6.00
C VAL A 29 1.82 3.95 -6.36
N ALA A 30 3.00 4.52 -6.12
CA ALA A 30 3.27 5.93 -6.38
C ALA A 30 3.14 6.29 -7.87
N GLU A 31 3.66 5.44 -8.76
CA GLU A 31 3.61 5.62 -10.21
C GLU A 31 2.16 5.63 -10.70
N VAL A 32 1.36 4.66 -10.29
CA VAL A 32 -0.05 4.56 -10.70
C VAL A 32 -0.87 5.72 -10.12
N MET A 33 -0.64 6.10 -8.87
CA MET A 33 -1.33 7.22 -8.22
C MET A 33 -0.97 8.58 -8.84
N ALA A 34 0.19 8.69 -9.50
CA ALA A 34 0.63 9.89 -10.21
C ALA A 34 0.17 9.92 -11.68
N ALA A 35 -0.29 8.80 -12.23
CA ALA A 35 -0.77 8.72 -13.61
C ALA A 35 -2.11 9.46 -13.77
N ASP A 36 -2.28 10.15 -14.89
CA ASP A 36 -3.54 10.83 -15.28
C ASP A 36 -4.51 9.87 -15.97
N ASP A 37 -4.66 8.66 -15.42
CA ASP A 37 -5.54 7.62 -15.94
C ASP A 37 -6.31 6.93 -14.78
N PRO A 38 -7.45 7.49 -14.36
CA PRO A 38 -8.21 6.95 -13.24
C PRO A 38 -8.85 5.60 -13.56
N VAL A 39 -8.95 5.18 -14.83
CA VAL A 39 -9.55 3.90 -15.22
C VAL A 39 -8.77 2.76 -14.60
N GLN A 40 -7.44 2.84 -14.56
CA GLN A 40 -6.59 1.80 -13.98
C GLN A 40 -6.91 1.48 -12.51
N LEU A 41 -7.49 2.45 -11.78
CA LEU A 41 -7.87 2.32 -10.38
C LEU A 41 -9.29 1.76 -10.18
N GLU A 42 -10.04 1.54 -11.25
CA GLU A 42 -11.39 1.01 -11.17
C GLU A 42 -11.41 -0.42 -10.56
N PRO A 43 -12.50 -0.82 -9.87
CA PRO A 43 -12.51 -2.04 -9.07
C PRO A 43 -12.33 -3.34 -9.87
N ASP A 44 -12.58 -3.32 -11.17
CA ASP A 44 -12.42 -4.42 -12.11
C ASP A 44 -11.11 -4.35 -12.93
N GLU A 45 -10.28 -3.33 -12.69
CA GLU A 45 -8.97 -3.17 -13.28
C GLU A 45 -7.84 -3.70 -12.38
N TYR A 46 -6.69 -4.00 -12.98
CA TYR A 46 -5.57 -4.64 -12.27
C TYR A 46 -5.11 -3.83 -11.05
N TRP A 47 -4.95 -2.51 -11.19
CA TRP A 47 -4.47 -1.68 -10.08
C TRP A 47 -5.55 -1.41 -9.02
N GLY A 48 -6.83 -1.54 -9.36
CA GLY A 48 -7.96 -1.55 -8.41
C GLY A 48 -7.92 -2.72 -7.41
N VAL A 49 -7.15 -3.78 -7.69
CA VAL A 49 -6.92 -4.90 -6.76
C VAL A 49 -5.49 -4.95 -6.24
N ALA A 50 -4.50 -4.61 -7.07
CA ALA A 50 -3.09 -4.71 -6.71
C ALA A 50 -2.64 -3.63 -5.70
N ILE A 51 -3.15 -2.40 -5.79
CA ILE A 51 -2.73 -1.33 -4.86
C ILE A 51 -3.07 -1.67 -3.39
N PRO A 52 -4.31 -2.02 -3.02
CA PRO A 52 -4.61 -2.41 -1.64
C PRO A 52 -3.79 -3.62 -1.17
N CYS A 53 -3.46 -4.54 -2.08
CA CYS A 53 -2.59 -5.69 -1.79
C CYS A 53 -1.16 -5.26 -1.46
N ASN A 54 -0.56 -4.40 -2.29
CA ASN A 54 0.78 -3.86 -2.05
C ASN A 54 0.86 -3.13 -0.71
N LEU A 55 -0.14 -2.29 -0.38
CA LEU A 55 -0.21 -1.59 0.90
C LEU A 55 -0.33 -2.54 2.09
N GLU A 56 -1.17 -3.58 1.99
CA GLU A 56 -1.32 -4.59 3.03
C GLU A 56 -0.01 -5.36 3.26
N LEU A 57 0.71 -5.72 2.19
CA LEU A 57 2.02 -6.38 2.28
C LEU A 57 3.06 -5.49 2.97
N VAL A 58 3.14 -4.22 2.62
CA VAL A 58 4.06 -3.27 3.26
C VAL A 58 3.73 -3.11 4.75
N CYS A 59 2.45 -2.98 5.10
CA CYS A 59 2.02 -2.91 6.50
C CYS A 59 2.36 -4.19 7.27
N ALA A 60 2.19 -5.37 6.67
CA ALA A 60 2.54 -6.64 7.30
C ALA A 60 4.06 -6.77 7.57
N LEU A 61 4.90 -6.28 6.64
CA LEU A 61 6.35 -6.20 6.85
C LEU A 61 6.71 -5.18 7.93
N TYR A 62 6.01 -4.05 7.98
CA TYR A 62 6.23 -3.01 8.98
C TYR A 62 5.93 -3.52 10.39
N ASP A 63 4.76 -4.15 10.57
CA ASP A 63 4.33 -4.70 11.86
C ASP A 63 5.25 -5.84 12.34
N ALA A 64 5.89 -6.54 11.42
CA ALA A 64 6.89 -7.56 11.73
C ALA A 64 8.28 -6.98 12.07
N GLY A 65 8.46 -5.65 11.98
CA GLY A 65 9.69 -4.95 12.30
C GLY A 65 10.74 -4.98 11.19
N TYR A 66 10.34 -5.28 9.95
CA TYR A 66 11.27 -5.47 8.83
C TYR A 66 11.46 -4.23 7.95
N VAL A 67 10.56 -3.26 8.01
CA VAL A 67 10.63 -2.04 7.19
C VAL A 67 10.31 -0.82 8.03
N ALA A 68 11.07 0.26 7.87
CA ALA A 68 10.76 1.56 8.48
C ALA A 68 11.40 2.72 7.72
N ASP A 69 12.62 2.52 7.21
CA ASP A 69 13.45 3.52 6.55
C ASP A 69 12.97 3.93 5.14
N ARG A 70 11.99 3.21 4.56
CA ARG A 70 11.49 3.42 3.18
C ARG A 70 10.00 3.78 3.11
N MET A 71 9.41 4.12 4.25
CA MET A 71 8.00 4.50 4.28
C MET A 71 7.80 5.88 3.62
N PRO A 72 6.79 6.06 2.76
CA PRO A 72 6.46 7.39 2.23
C PRO A 72 5.98 8.31 3.36
N ALA A 73 5.89 9.62 3.08
CA ALA A 73 5.24 10.55 4.01
C ALA A 73 3.76 10.18 4.21
N ALA A 74 3.25 10.32 5.42
CA ALA A 74 1.85 9.97 5.73
C ALA A 74 0.86 10.79 4.90
N GLU A 75 1.17 12.05 4.61
CA GLU A 75 0.36 12.95 3.78
C GLU A 75 0.24 12.45 2.34
N VAL A 76 1.28 11.78 1.82
CA VAL A 76 1.25 11.16 0.47
C VAL A 76 0.25 10.01 0.46
N VAL A 77 0.25 9.16 1.50
CA VAL A 77 -0.69 8.03 1.63
C VAL A 77 -2.13 8.52 1.80
N GLU A 78 -2.34 9.60 2.56
CA GLU A 78 -3.67 10.22 2.67
C GLU A 78 -4.14 10.76 1.31
N GLY A 79 -3.25 11.34 0.51
CA GLY A 79 -3.54 11.71 -0.88
C GLY A 79 -3.97 10.52 -1.73
N TRP A 80 -3.20 9.42 -1.67
CA TRP A 80 -3.52 8.17 -2.38
C TRP A 80 -4.88 7.61 -1.98
N LYS A 81 -5.22 7.66 -0.69
CA LYS A 81 -6.52 7.23 -0.17
C LYS A 81 -7.67 8.01 -0.81
N GLN A 82 -7.56 9.34 -0.87
CA GLN A 82 -8.60 10.17 -1.48
C GLN A 82 -8.78 9.84 -2.96
N THR A 83 -7.67 9.68 -3.70
CA THR A 83 -7.70 9.30 -5.12
C THR A 83 -8.33 7.94 -5.33
N PHE A 84 -7.80 6.90 -4.68
CA PHE A 84 -8.23 5.52 -4.88
C PHE A 84 -9.67 5.27 -4.44
N VAL A 85 -10.01 5.67 -3.20
CA VAL A 85 -11.36 5.48 -2.67
C VAL A 85 -12.36 6.32 -3.46
N GLY A 86 -11.97 7.53 -3.91
CA GLY A 86 -12.83 8.37 -4.75
C GLY A 86 -13.11 7.79 -6.14
N VAL A 87 -12.14 7.11 -6.77
CA VAL A 87 -12.40 6.35 -8.00
C VAL A 87 -13.33 5.18 -7.71
N TRP A 88 -13.00 4.37 -6.71
CA TRP A 88 -13.79 3.19 -6.34
C TRP A 88 -15.25 3.54 -6.06
N GLU A 89 -15.53 4.58 -5.25
CA GLU A 89 -16.89 5.00 -4.91
C GLU A 89 -17.72 5.43 -6.13
N ARG A 90 -17.06 6.03 -7.14
CA ARG A 90 -17.73 6.56 -8.33
C ARG A 90 -18.05 5.48 -9.36
N THR A 91 -17.29 4.40 -9.41
CA THR A 91 -17.40 3.39 -10.48
C THR A 91 -17.99 2.07 -10.00
N ILE A 92 -17.91 1.77 -8.69
CA ILE A 92 -18.32 0.47 -8.15
C ILE A 92 -19.81 0.13 -8.38
N ASP A 93 -20.70 1.12 -8.38
CA ASP A 93 -22.13 0.89 -8.63
C ASP A 93 -22.39 0.38 -10.07
N GLY A 94 -21.50 0.71 -11.03
CA GLY A 94 -21.57 0.20 -12.40
C GLY A 94 -21.34 -1.31 -12.53
N LEU A 95 -20.75 -1.93 -11.50
CA LEU A 95 -20.47 -3.37 -11.43
C LEU A 95 -21.58 -4.15 -10.70
N GLY A 96 -22.62 -3.46 -10.21
CA GLY A 96 -23.80 -4.06 -9.58
C GLY A 96 -23.56 -4.88 -8.30
N PRO A 97 -22.71 -4.46 -7.33
CA PRO A 97 -22.56 -5.17 -6.08
C PRO A 97 -23.79 -5.01 -5.16
N SER A 98 -23.88 -5.84 -4.12
CA SER A 98 -24.82 -5.61 -3.03
C SER A 98 -24.39 -4.44 -2.15
N GLU A 99 -25.35 -3.73 -1.55
CA GLU A 99 -25.08 -2.62 -0.62
C GLU A 99 -24.27 -3.06 0.61
N GLU A 100 -24.50 -4.29 1.08
CA GLU A 100 -23.74 -4.88 2.18
C GLU A 100 -22.26 -5.07 1.81
N TRP A 101 -22.01 -5.69 0.66
CA TRP A 101 -20.65 -5.88 0.17
C TRP A 101 -19.95 -4.54 -0.09
N LYS A 102 -20.65 -3.55 -0.66
CA LYS A 102 -20.12 -2.21 -0.90
C LYS A 102 -19.67 -1.56 0.41
N ARG A 103 -20.52 -1.60 1.44
CA ARG A 103 -20.19 -1.07 2.77
C ARG A 103 -18.97 -1.75 3.39
N GLU A 104 -18.91 -3.08 3.33
CA GLU A 104 -17.79 -3.85 3.88
C GLU A 104 -16.50 -3.59 3.13
N ARG A 105 -16.53 -3.66 1.80
CA ARG A 105 -15.34 -3.43 0.98
C ARG A 105 -14.78 -2.03 1.16
N ARG A 106 -15.64 -1.02 1.19
CA ARG A 106 -15.25 0.37 1.47
C ARG A 106 -14.54 0.51 2.81
N ALA A 107 -15.09 -0.11 3.86
CA ALA A 107 -14.50 -0.07 5.19
C ALA A 107 -13.10 -0.70 5.22
N ILE A 108 -12.91 -1.84 4.53
CA ILE A 108 -11.61 -2.50 4.39
C ILE A 108 -10.62 -1.59 3.65
N LEU A 109 -11.01 -1.03 2.49
CA LEU A 109 -10.13 -0.15 1.73
C LEU A 109 -9.66 1.04 2.57
N VAL A 110 -10.59 1.75 3.21
CA VAL A 110 -10.27 2.88 4.09
C VAL A 110 -9.33 2.45 5.22
N ALA A 111 -9.61 1.31 5.88
CA ALA A 111 -8.78 0.81 6.97
C ALA A 111 -7.35 0.45 6.53
N THR A 112 -7.17 -0.09 5.31
CA THR A 112 -5.86 -0.39 4.74
C THR A 112 -5.03 0.88 4.54
N PHE A 113 -5.60 1.92 3.93
CA PHE A 113 -4.91 3.20 3.76
C PHE A 113 -4.62 3.88 5.11
N ASP A 114 -5.56 3.86 6.04
CA ASP A 114 -5.38 4.43 7.39
C ASP A 114 -4.25 3.72 8.16
N ARG A 115 -4.14 2.39 8.01
CA ARG A 115 -3.05 1.62 8.62
C ARG A 115 -1.71 2.00 8.01
N MET A 116 -1.62 2.12 6.70
CA MET A 116 -0.40 2.56 6.02
C MET A 116 0.03 3.96 6.47
N ALA A 117 -0.90 4.92 6.52
CA ALA A 117 -0.59 6.30 6.96
C ALA A 117 -0.11 6.37 8.41
N ARG A 118 -0.67 5.53 9.31
CA ARG A 118 -0.17 5.39 10.69
C ARG A 118 1.24 4.82 10.72
N ALA A 119 1.50 3.75 9.99
CA ALA A 119 2.83 3.15 9.90
C ALA A 119 3.87 4.16 9.38
N CYS A 120 3.53 4.96 8.36
CA CYS A 120 4.36 6.07 7.87
C CYS A 120 4.64 7.13 8.94
N THR A 121 3.64 7.49 9.73
CA THR A 121 3.79 8.49 10.82
C THR A 121 4.69 7.97 11.93
N GLU A 122 4.58 6.68 12.26
CA GLU A 122 5.37 6.05 13.31
C GLU A 122 6.82 5.83 12.86
N ALA A 123 7.05 5.46 11.60
CA ALA A 123 8.38 5.29 11.01
C ALA A 123 9.19 6.60 10.93
N ALA A 124 8.52 7.76 10.88
CA ALA A 124 9.17 9.06 10.79
C ALA A 124 9.68 9.61 12.14
N ARG A 125 9.50 8.87 13.26
CA ARG A 125 9.91 9.27 14.61
C ARG A 125 11.27 8.70 15.00
#